data_AF-A0A4D7D8G9-F1
#
_entry.id   AF-A0A4D7D8G9-F1
#
_cell.length_a   1.000
_cell.length_b   1.000
_cell.length_c   1.000
_cell.angle_alpha   90.00
_cell.angle_beta   90.00
_cell.angle_gamma   90.00
#
_symmetry.space_group_name_H-M   'P 1'
#
loop_
_entity.id
_entity.type
_entity.pdbx_description
1 polymer ?
#
loop_
_entity_poly.entity_id
_entity_poly.type
_entity_poly.pdbx_seq_one_letter_code
_entity_poly.pdbx_strand_id
1 'polypeptide(L)'
;MTKFTLPKRVDADLAISGVDFNIQDEHGQEWGTYKLAWVDTESQRGRAKLLRYDKRYKSQRKAKATNKEMLDIDYEVRCLAENYLLDWTLPKEMTGGKILPFSPEAAIELLSMPETLWLANTLINKARDITNFNVITDADGESVTPEKN
;
A
#
# COMPACT_ATOMS: atom_id res chain seq x y z
N MET A 1 39.03 14.72 1.45
CA MET A 1 38.31 13.57 2.01
C MET A 1 37.00 13.43 1.25
N THR A 2 36.90 12.45 0.36
CA THR A 2 35.66 12.13 -0.36
C THR A 2 34.63 11.63 0.64
N LYS A 3 33.58 12.41 0.89
CA LYS A 3 32.42 11.95 1.67
C LYS A 3 31.68 10.93 0.81
N PHE A 4 31.78 9.65 1.17
CA PHE A 4 30.86 8.65 0.68
C PHE A 4 29.50 8.93 1.33
N THR A 5 28.61 9.60 0.59
CA THR A 5 27.20 9.71 0.96
C THR A 5 26.58 8.33 0.70
N LEU A 6 26.40 7.55 1.77
CA LEU A 6 25.56 6.36 1.69
C LEU A 6 24.17 6.83 1.28
N PRO A 7 23.55 6.25 0.23
CA PRO A 7 22.17 6.58 -0.11
C PRO A 7 21.31 6.29 1.12
N LYS A 8 20.56 7.30 1.58
CA LYS A 8 19.50 7.08 2.56
C LYS A 8 18.54 6.09 1.91
N ARG A 9 18.42 4.90 2.52
CA ARG A 9 17.70 3.78 1.90
C ARG A 9 16.19 3.93 1.95
N VAL A 10 15.67 4.61 2.96
CA VAL A 10 14.25 4.96 3.14
C VAL A 10 14.21 6.21 4.02
N ASP A 11 13.33 7.15 3.73
CA ASP A 11 13.02 8.24 4.65
C ASP A 11 11.98 7.77 5.68
N ALA A 12 12.33 7.85 6.96
CA ALA A 12 11.49 7.37 8.05
C ALA A 12 10.17 8.15 8.15
N ASP A 13 10.16 9.44 7.80
CA ASP A 13 8.97 10.26 7.85
C ASP A 13 8.04 9.91 6.68
N LEU A 14 8.57 9.79 5.45
CA LEU A 14 7.78 9.35 4.28
C LEU A 14 7.25 7.92 4.44
N ALA A 15 8.03 7.03 5.04
CA ALA A 15 7.60 5.66 5.31
C ALA A 15 6.36 5.59 6.22
N ILE A 16 6.19 6.57 7.11
CA ILE A 16 5.07 6.65 8.06
C ILE A 16 3.94 7.53 7.52
N SER A 17 4.26 8.70 6.97
CA SER A 17 3.26 9.63 6.42
C SER A 17 2.62 9.13 5.15
N GLY A 18 3.29 8.20 4.45
CA GLY A 18 2.87 7.60 3.20
C GLY A 18 3.14 8.46 1.98
N VAL A 19 3.13 7.80 0.82
CA VAL A 19 3.34 8.37 -0.51
C VAL A 19 2.10 8.11 -1.36
N ASP A 20 1.70 9.11 -2.14
CA ASP A 20 0.55 9.01 -3.03
C ASP A 20 0.95 8.36 -4.35
N PHE A 21 0.23 7.30 -4.74
CA PHE A 21 0.44 6.57 -5.97
C PHE A 21 -0.79 6.69 -6.86
N ASN A 22 -0.60 7.23 -8.06
CA ASN A 22 -1.61 7.14 -9.11
C ASN A 22 -1.54 5.75 -9.72
N ILE A 23 -2.67 5.04 -9.75
CA ILE A 23 -2.75 3.72 -10.37
C ILE A 23 -3.53 3.84 -11.67
N GLN A 24 -2.90 3.35 -12.74
CA GLN A 24 -3.51 3.18 -14.04
C GLN A 24 -3.49 1.69 -14.41
N ASP A 25 -4.47 1.23 -15.18
CA ASP A 25 -4.45 -0.10 -15.76
C ASP A 25 -3.65 -0.15 -17.07
N GLU A 26 -3.58 -1.35 -17.65
CA GLU A 26 -2.90 -1.60 -18.93
C GLU A 26 -3.52 -0.85 -20.11
N HIS A 27 -4.74 -0.34 -19.97
CA HIS A 27 -5.46 0.44 -20.97
C HIS A 27 -5.34 1.95 -20.74
N GLY A 28 -4.58 2.38 -19.73
CA GLY A 28 -4.40 3.78 -19.36
C GLY A 28 -5.62 4.38 -18.64
N GLN A 29 -6.56 3.57 -18.17
CA GLN A 29 -7.66 4.04 -17.34
C GLN A 29 -7.14 4.33 -15.94
N GLU A 30 -7.50 5.48 -15.38
CA GLU A 30 -7.15 5.84 -14.00
C GLU A 30 -8.07 5.12 -13.01
N TRP A 31 -7.47 4.40 -12.06
CA TRP A 31 -8.15 3.66 -10.98
C TRP A 31 -8.13 4.40 -9.64
N GLY A 32 -7.51 5.58 -9.62
CA GLY A 32 -7.43 6.48 -8.47
C GLY A 32 -6.03 6.68 -7.93
N THR A 33 -5.97 7.53 -6.91
CA THR A 33 -4.75 7.83 -6.14
C THR A 33 -4.83 7.13 -4.79
N TYR A 34 -3.79 6.39 -4.41
CA TYR A 34 -3.75 5.62 -3.18
C TYR A 34 -2.55 6.05 -2.35
N LYS A 35 -2.80 6.41 -1.10
CA LYS A 35 -1.74 6.82 -0.17
C LYS A 35 -1.26 5.61 0.61
N LEU A 36 -0.02 5.20 0.37
CA LEU A 36 0.55 3.99 0.97
C LEU A 36 1.70 4.33 1.91
N ALA A 37 1.71 3.71 3.09
CA ALA A 37 2.86 3.63 3.98
C ALA A 37 3.79 2.49 3.55
N TRP A 38 5.07 2.62 3.89
CA TRP A 38 6.07 1.61 3.57
C TRP A 38 5.82 0.31 4.35
N VAL A 39 5.89 -0.82 3.66
CA VAL A 39 5.79 -2.15 4.25
C VAL A 39 7.17 -2.62 4.68
N ASP A 40 7.55 -2.28 5.90
CA ASP A 40 8.78 -2.77 6.51
C ASP A 40 8.53 -4.10 7.24
N THR A 41 8.83 -5.22 6.57
CA THR A 41 8.71 -6.56 7.17
C THR A 41 9.88 -6.92 8.09
N GLU A 42 10.96 -6.15 8.07
CA GLU A 42 12.17 -6.42 8.85
C GLU A 42 12.16 -5.68 10.19
N SER A 43 11.51 -4.52 10.28
CA SER A 43 11.40 -3.78 11.54
C SER A 43 10.57 -4.52 12.60
N GLN A 44 10.95 -4.29 13.86
CA GLN A 44 10.16 -4.74 15.02
C GLN A 44 8.73 -4.21 14.98
N ARG A 45 8.52 -2.99 14.46
CA ARG A 45 7.20 -2.36 14.36
C ARG A 45 6.32 -3.07 13.33
N GLY A 46 6.85 -3.35 12.14
CA GLY A 46 6.12 -4.10 11.10
C GLY A 46 5.80 -5.51 11.55
N ARG A 47 6.77 -6.21 12.17
CA ARG A 47 6.54 -7.53 12.78
C ARG A 47 5.47 -7.49 13.86
N ALA A 48 5.45 -6.46 14.71
CA ALA A 48 4.42 -6.31 15.75
C ALA A 48 3.03 -6.05 15.15
N LYS A 49 2.91 -5.26 14.08
CA LYS A 49 1.66 -5.05 13.34
C LYS A 49 1.15 -6.37 12.75
N LEU A 50 2.01 -7.08 12.01
CA LEU A 50 1.69 -8.39 11.43
C LEU A 50 1.27 -9.41 12.49
N LEU A 51 1.99 -9.47 13.61
CA LEU A 51 1.71 -10.44 14.68
C LEU A 51 0.39 -10.14 15.42
N ARG A 52 0.03 -8.86 15.59
CA ARG A 52 -1.29 -8.47 16.13
C ARG A 52 -2.40 -8.87 15.17
N TYR A 53 -2.18 -8.63 13.89
CA TYR A 53 -3.12 -8.96 12.83
C TYR A 53 -3.32 -10.48 12.73
N ASP A 54 -2.22 -11.25 12.69
CA ASP A 54 -2.23 -12.72 12.74
C ASP A 54 -3.03 -13.23 13.93
N LYS A 55 -2.83 -12.69 15.13
CA LYS A 55 -3.59 -13.09 16.32
C LYS A 55 -5.10 -12.84 16.17
N ARG A 56 -5.49 -11.72 15.57
CA ARG A 56 -6.90 -11.33 15.37
C ARG A 56 -7.61 -12.26 14.39
N TYR A 57 -6.91 -12.70 13.34
CA TYR A 57 -7.49 -13.46 12.22
C TYR A 57 -7.13 -14.95 12.20
N LYS A 58 -6.29 -15.44 13.13
CA LYS A 58 -5.92 -16.87 13.28
C LYS A 58 -7.13 -17.80 13.44
N SER A 59 -8.17 -17.36 14.14
CA SER A 59 -9.41 -18.12 14.32
C SER A 59 -10.22 -18.19 13.02
N GLN A 60 -10.23 -17.12 12.23
CA GLN A 60 -10.95 -17.06 10.95
C GLN A 60 -10.27 -17.92 9.87
N ARG A 61 -8.93 -17.95 9.81
CA ARG A 61 -8.18 -18.82 8.88
C ARG A 61 -8.42 -20.31 9.14
N LYS A 62 -8.59 -20.72 10.40
CA LYS A 62 -8.86 -22.13 10.75
C LYS A 62 -10.25 -22.61 10.34
N ALA A 63 -11.23 -21.71 10.24
CA ALA A 63 -12.62 -22.06 9.97
C ALA A 63 -12.93 -22.25 8.46
N LYS A 64 -12.13 -21.66 7.57
CA LYS A 64 -12.42 -21.56 6.12
C LYS A 64 -11.46 -22.39 5.24
N ALA A 65 -11.02 -23.56 5.72
CA ALA A 65 -9.96 -24.36 5.10
C ALA A 65 -10.28 -25.00 3.72
N THR A 66 -11.32 -24.56 3.01
CA THR A 66 -11.74 -25.15 1.73
C THR A 66 -10.94 -24.62 0.54
N ASN A 67 -10.30 -23.45 0.65
CA ASN A 67 -9.47 -22.89 -0.43
C ASN A 67 -8.34 -22.00 0.13
N LYS A 68 -7.14 -22.56 0.24
CA LYS A 68 -6.00 -21.92 0.93
C LYS A 68 -5.52 -20.65 0.22
N GLU A 69 -5.52 -20.63 -1.11
CA GLU A 69 -5.05 -19.48 -1.91
C GLU A 69 -5.93 -18.25 -1.72
N MET A 70 -7.25 -18.41 -1.79
CA MET A 70 -8.19 -17.31 -1.51
C MET A 70 -8.05 -16.77 -0.08
N LEU A 71 -7.74 -17.63 0.89
CA LEU A 71 -7.50 -17.21 2.27
C LEU A 71 -6.23 -16.38 2.42
N ASP A 72 -5.18 -16.75 1.69
CA ASP A 72 -3.91 -16.03 1.75
C ASP A 72 -4.03 -14.66 1.05
N ILE A 73 -4.79 -14.57 -0.05
CA ILE A 73 -5.09 -13.28 -0.71
C ILE A 73 -5.97 -12.37 0.18
N ASP A 74 -7.06 -12.89 0.74
CA ASP A 74 -7.93 -12.11 1.66
C ASP A 74 -7.12 -11.61 2.89
N TYR A 75 -6.17 -12.43 3.37
CA TYR A 75 -5.26 -12.03 4.43
C TYR A 75 -4.35 -10.86 4.01
N GLU A 76 -3.75 -10.91 2.83
CA GLU A 76 -2.87 -9.86 2.32
C GLU A 76 -3.62 -8.54 2.05
N VAL A 77 -4.80 -8.62 1.42
CA VAL A 77 -5.66 -7.46 1.14
C VAL A 77 -6.04 -6.74 2.42
N ARG A 78 -6.49 -7.47 3.44
CA ARG A 78 -6.85 -6.88 4.72
C ARG A 78 -5.64 -6.32 5.46
N CYS A 79 -4.49 -7.00 5.37
CA CYS A 79 -3.26 -6.50 5.96
C CYS A 79 -2.85 -5.17 5.33
N LEU A 80 -2.94 -5.05 4.00
CA LEU A 80 -2.72 -3.81 3.26
C LEU A 80 -3.69 -2.71 3.74
N ALA A 81 -4.99 -2.98 3.68
CA ALA A 81 -6.04 -2.02 3.99
C ALA A 81 -5.99 -1.49 5.44
N GLU A 82 -5.70 -2.34 6.43
CA GLU A 82 -5.68 -1.93 7.83
C GLU A 82 -4.37 -1.27 8.28
N ASN A 83 -3.23 -1.59 7.65
CA ASN A 83 -1.91 -1.21 8.20
C ASN A 83 -1.08 -0.28 7.32
N TYR A 84 -1.35 -0.26 6.01
CA TYR A 84 -0.46 0.34 5.02
C TYR A 84 -1.18 1.26 4.03
N LEU A 85 -2.46 1.01 3.72
CA LEU A 85 -3.28 1.98 2.98
C LEU A 85 -3.79 3.03 3.96
N LEU A 86 -3.36 4.28 3.76
CA LEU A 86 -3.68 5.40 4.65
C LEU A 86 -4.88 6.21 4.17
N ASP A 87 -5.01 6.36 2.85
CA ASP A 87 -6.08 7.12 2.21
C ASP A 87 -6.22 6.71 0.74
N TRP A 88 -7.31 7.13 0.10
CA TRP A 88 -7.51 6.97 -1.32
C TRP A 88 -8.30 8.13 -1.92
N THR A 89 -8.24 8.26 -3.24
CA THR A 89 -9.12 9.12 -4.01
C THR A 89 -9.51 8.36 -5.26
N LEU A 90 -10.77 7.93 -5.31
CA LEU A 90 -11.31 7.13 -6.40
C LEU A 90 -11.92 8.03 -7.49
N PRO A 91 -11.86 7.61 -8.77
CA PRO A 91 -12.55 8.29 -9.85
C PRO A 91 -14.06 8.34 -9.60
N LYS A 92 -14.71 9.44 -10.01
CA LYS A 92 -16.17 9.59 -9.90
C LYS A 92 -16.93 8.54 -10.69
N GLU A 93 -16.35 8.06 -11.79
CA GLU A 93 -16.97 7.06 -12.67
C GLU A 93 -17.13 5.71 -11.97
N MET A 94 -16.13 5.29 -11.20
CA MET A 94 -16.15 4.03 -10.43
C MET A 94 -17.12 4.05 -9.25
N THR A 95 -17.41 5.24 -8.73
CA THR A 95 -18.20 5.43 -7.51
C THR A 95 -19.65 5.84 -7.81
N GLY A 96 -20.07 5.78 -9.08
CA GLY A 96 -21.42 6.20 -9.51
C GLY A 96 -21.66 7.69 -9.27
N GLY A 97 -20.61 8.51 -9.34
CA GLY A 97 -20.63 9.96 -9.16
C GLY A 97 -20.49 10.44 -7.72
N LYS A 98 -20.33 9.54 -6.73
CA LYS A 98 -20.23 9.90 -5.31
C LYS A 98 -18.78 9.86 -4.81
N ILE A 99 -18.43 10.77 -3.92
CA ILE A 99 -17.13 10.68 -3.23
C ILE A 99 -17.24 9.57 -2.18
N LEU A 100 -16.46 8.50 -2.33
CA LEU A 100 -16.37 7.42 -1.35
C LEU A 100 -15.21 7.72 -0.38
N PRO A 101 -15.48 8.11 0.88
CA PRO A 101 -14.41 8.34 1.85
C PRO A 101 -13.67 7.04 2.15
N PHE A 102 -12.37 7.16 2.45
CA PHE A 102 -11.57 6.03 2.84
C PHE A 102 -12.09 5.41 4.15
N SER A 103 -12.27 4.09 4.11
CA SER A 103 -12.38 3.25 5.29
C SER A 103 -11.69 1.91 5.01
N PRO A 104 -11.04 1.28 6.00
CA PRO A 104 -10.44 -0.03 5.82
C PRO A 104 -11.44 -1.07 5.31
N GLU A 105 -12.69 -1.00 5.75
CA GLU A 105 -13.76 -1.90 5.34
C GLU A 105 -14.11 -1.73 3.85
N ALA A 106 -14.28 -0.49 3.38
CA ALA A 106 -14.53 -0.22 1.97
C ALA A 106 -13.33 -0.63 1.10
N ALA A 107 -12.11 -0.43 1.59
CA ALA A 107 -10.90 -0.85 0.89
C ALA A 107 -10.80 -2.37 0.78
N ILE A 108 -11.13 -3.11 1.84
CA ILE A 108 -11.21 -4.58 1.79
C ILE A 108 -12.26 -5.02 0.80
N GLU A 109 -13.46 -4.42 0.85
CA GLU A 109 -14.54 -4.78 -0.07
C GLU A 109 -14.13 -4.56 -1.53
N LEU A 110 -13.55 -3.39 -1.85
CA LEU A 110 -13.07 -3.09 -3.19
C LEU A 110 -11.97 -4.04 -3.63
N LEU A 111 -10.94 -4.26 -2.82
CA LEU A 111 -9.72 -4.98 -3.20
C LEU A 111 -9.86 -6.51 -3.13
N SER A 112 -10.89 -7.02 -2.46
CA SER A 112 -11.22 -8.45 -2.44
C SER A 112 -12.09 -8.88 -3.61
N MET A 113 -12.54 -7.96 -4.48
CA MET A 113 -13.27 -8.33 -5.70
C MET A 113 -12.32 -9.01 -6.71
N PRO A 114 -12.78 -10.06 -7.43
CA PRO A 114 -11.95 -10.72 -8.43
C PRO A 114 -11.41 -9.77 -9.51
N GLU A 115 -12.20 -8.77 -9.93
CA GLU A 115 -11.79 -7.82 -10.98
C GLU A 115 -10.71 -6.82 -10.53
N THR A 116 -10.53 -6.61 -9.23
CA THR A 116 -9.62 -5.61 -8.64
C THR A 116 -8.47 -6.26 -7.88
N LEU A 117 -8.37 -7.59 -7.89
CA LEU A 117 -7.32 -8.32 -7.18
C LEU A 117 -5.91 -7.93 -7.67
N TRP A 118 -5.79 -7.59 -8.95
CA TRP A 118 -4.56 -7.05 -9.54
C TRP A 118 -4.17 -5.71 -8.92
N LEU A 119 -5.14 -4.85 -8.59
CA LEU A 119 -4.90 -3.55 -7.96
C LEU A 119 -4.30 -3.76 -6.56
N ALA A 120 -4.82 -4.72 -5.79
CA ALA A 120 -4.25 -5.05 -4.49
C ALA A 120 -2.78 -5.48 -4.61
N ASN A 121 -2.46 -6.34 -5.58
CA ASN A 121 -1.09 -6.78 -5.84
C ASN A 121 -0.17 -5.61 -6.24
N THR A 122 -0.66 -4.71 -7.09
CA THR A 122 0.08 -3.49 -7.49
C THR A 122 0.39 -2.60 -6.31
N LEU A 123 -0.59 -2.36 -5.43
CA LEU A 123 -0.42 -1.55 -4.23
C LEU A 123 0.58 -2.20 -3.25
N ILE A 124 0.49 -3.51 -3.03
CA ILE A 124 1.45 -4.25 -2.19
C ILE A 124 2.87 -4.12 -2.73
N ASN A 125 3.05 -4.27 -4.04
CA ASN A 125 4.37 -4.17 -4.67
C ASN A 125 4.94 -2.75 -4.54
N LYS A 126 4.13 -1.71 -4.80
CA LYS A 126 4.53 -0.31 -4.60
C LYS A 126 4.89 -0.01 -3.15
N ALA A 127 4.12 -0.52 -2.19
CA ALA A 127 4.37 -0.32 -0.77
C ALA A 127 5.61 -1.06 -0.24
N ARG A 128 6.04 -2.14 -0.90
CA ARG A 128 7.27 -2.90 -0.56
C ARG A 128 8.52 -2.31 -1.21
N ASP A 129 8.36 -1.63 -2.34
CA ASP A 129 9.48 -1.06 -3.07
C ASP A 129 10.04 0.17 -2.34
N ILE A 130 11.24 -0.04 -1.80
CA ILE A 130 12.06 0.90 -1.07
C ILE A 130 12.30 2.19 -1.87
N THR A 131 12.42 2.09 -3.20
CA THR A 131 12.74 3.24 -4.05
C THR A 131 11.65 4.31 -4.04
N ASN A 132 10.40 3.91 -3.80
CA ASN A 132 9.27 4.83 -3.72
C ASN A 132 9.23 5.65 -2.42
N PHE A 133 10.01 5.28 -1.41
CA PHE A 133 10.04 5.94 -0.09
C PHE A 133 11.38 6.64 0.18
N ASN A 134 12.11 6.96 -0.88
CA ASN A 134 13.32 7.76 -0.81
C ASN A 134 13.01 9.23 -1.08
N VAL A 135 13.60 10.14 -0.30
CA VAL A 135 13.65 11.55 -0.70
C VAL A 135 14.56 11.63 -1.90
N ILE A 136 14.01 11.93 -3.08
CA ILE A 136 14.78 12.39 -4.21
C ILE A 136 15.29 13.78 -3.81
N THR A 137 16.50 13.81 -3.30
CA THR A 137 17.22 15.05 -3.01
C THR A 137 18.01 15.35 -4.27
N ASP A 138 17.48 16.23 -5.11
CA ASP A 138 18.30 16.83 -6.16
C ASP A 138 19.44 17.63 -5.50
N ALA A 139 20.57 17.71 -6.21
CA ALA A 139 21.85 18.22 -5.71
C ALA A 139 21.83 19.68 -5.19
N ASP A 140 20.69 20.37 -5.27
CA ASP A 140 20.48 21.76 -4.83
C ASP A 140 19.60 21.91 -3.58
N GLY A 141 19.18 20.81 -2.94
CA GLY A 141 18.51 20.85 -1.63
C GLY A 141 17.03 21.22 -1.65
N GLU A 142 16.39 21.21 -2.82
CA GLU A 142 14.93 21.29 -2.94
C GLU A 142 14.31 19.88 -2.95
N SER A 143 13.27 19.70 -2.13
CA SER A 143 12.52 18.45 -2.02
C SER A 143 11.68 18.24 -3.27
N VAL A 144 12.01 17.23 -4.08
CA VAL A 144 11.20 16.85 -5.23
C VAL A 144 10.31 15.68 -4.82
N THR A 145 9.00 15.91 -4.82
CA THR A 145 7.99 14.84 -4.79
C THR A 145 8.16 13.97 -6.04
N PRO A 146 8.20 12.63 -5.92
CA PRO A 146 8.38 11.77 -7.08
C PRO A 146 7.22 12.00 -8.06
N GLU A 147 7.56 12.52 -9.25
CA GLU A 147 6.60 12.70 -10.33
C GLU A 147 6.14 11.35 -10.90
N LYS A 148 4.84 11.35 -11.16
CA LYS A 148 3.99 10.33 -11.78
C LYS A 148 4.66 9.64 -12.98
N ASN A 149 4.75 8.31 -12.91
CA ASN A 149 4.74 7.44 -14.09
C ASN A 149 3.37 6.77 -14.20
#